data_AF-A0A1T2L0J7-F1
#
_entry.id   AF-A0A1T2L0J7-F1
#
_cell.length_a   1.000
_cell.length_b   1.000
_cell.length_c   1.000
_cell.angle_alpha   90.00
_cell.angle_beta   90.00
_cell.angle_gamma   90.00
#
_symmetry.space_group_name_H-M   'P 1'
#
loop_
_entity.id
_entity.type
_entity.pdbx_description
1 polymer ?
#
loop_
_entity_poly.entity_id
_entity_poly.type
_entity_poly.pdbx_seq_one_letter_code
_entity_poly.pdbx_strand_id
1 'polypeptide(L)'
;KEKENTTLSPSVSALPTVPNCPHQEIIAAYHKYLPTLPQVRVWNDSRKKKLVARWREETARQNVDWWRDLFSWIASCNPHLIGDNERQWTADLEWIVTANNFIKVIEGKCQRKGEDA
;
A
#
# COMPACT_ATOMS: atom_id res chain seq x y z
N LYS A 1 -30.92 -43.34 -32.92
CA LYS A 1 -30.02 -43.59 -31.77
C LYS A 1 -29.50 -42.22 -31.35
N GLU A 2 -30.10 -41.57 -30.35
CA GLU A 2 -29.88 -41.82 -28.90
C GLU A 2 -28.39 -41.63 -28.55
N LYS A 3 -27.94 -40.76 -27.63
CA LYS A 3 -28.58 -40.17 -26.45
C LYS A 3 -27.85 -38.90 -25.98
N GLU A 4 -28.66 -38.05 -25.35
CA GLU A 4 -28.37 -36.98 -24.41
C GLU A 4 -27.45 -37.38 -23.24
N ASN A 5 -26.65 -36.43 -22.76
CA ASN A 5 -26.13 -36.38 -21.39
C ASN A 5 -25.94 -34.89 -21.04
N THR A 6 -26.96 -34.38 -20.36
CA THR A 6 -26.91 -33.24 -19.47
C THR A 6 -26.00 -33.57 -18.28
N THR A 7 -25.00 -32.72 -18.01
CA THR A 7 -24.41 -32.63 -16.67
C THR A 7 -24.46 -31.18 -16.21
N LEU A 8 -25.44 -30.93 -15.34
CA LEU A 8 -25.58 -29.73 -14.51
C LEU A 8 -24.51 -29.72 -13.41
N SER A 9 -24.17 -28.49 -12.98
CA SER A 9 -23.65 -28.05 -11.66
C SER A 9 -22.13 -27.92 -11.42
N PRO A 10 -21.72 -27.05 -10.47
CA PRO A 10 -22.48 -25.99 -9.77
C PRO A 10 -21.90 -24.58 -9.98
N SER A 11 -22.79 -23.60 -10.02
CA SER A 11 -22.47 -22.20 -9.73
C SER A 11 -22.01 -22.12 -8.27
N VAL A 12 -20.70 -22.02 -8.06
CA VAL A 12 -20.15 -21.61 -6.76
C VAL A 12 -20.09 -20.08 -6.81
N SER A 13 -21.01 -19.43 -6.11
CA SER A 13 -20.96 -17.99 -5.85
C SER A 13 -19.59 -17.66 -5.27
N ALA A 14 -18.71 -17.12 -6.12
CA ALA A 14 -17.37 -16.75 -5.74
C ALA A 14 -17.45 -15.60 -4.73
N LEU A 15 -17.14 -15.90 -3.47
CA LEU A 15 -16.81 -14.86 -2.50
C LEU A 15 -15.70 -14.00 -3.13
N PRO A 16 -15.75 -12.66 -3.01
CA PRO A 16 -14.71 -11.80 -3.57
C PRO A 16 -13.37 -12.20 -2.94
N THR A 17 -12.55 -12.91 -3.72
CA THR A 17 -11.26 -13.41 -3.27
C THR A 17 -10.31 -12.22 -3.33
N VAL A 18 -9.80 -11.79 -2.18
CA VAL A 18 -8.84 -10.69 -2.15
C VAL A 18 -7.63 -11.07 -3.03
N PRO A 19 -7.29 -10.27 -4.06
CA PRO A 19 -6.17 -10.56 -4.93
C PRO A 19 -4.87 -10.63 -4.14
N ASN A 20 -3.91 -11.39 -4.66
CA ASN A 20 -2.57 -11.47 -4.11
C ASN A 20 -1.93 -10.08 -4.09
N CYS A 21 -1.25 -9.74 -3.00
CA CYS A 21 -0.56 -8.46 -2.86
C CYS A 21 0.70 -8.43 -3.75
N PRO A 22 0.80 -7.52 -4.73
CA PRO A 22 1.95 -7.41 -5.62
C PRO A 22 3.10 -6.67 -4.92
N HIS A 23 3.77 -7.34 -4.00
CA HIS A 23 4.82 -6.75 -3.15
C HIS A 23 5.89 -5.99 -3.93
N GLN A 24 6.40 -6.58 -5.01
CA GLN A 24 7.50 -5.98 -5.78
C GLN A 24 7.07 -4.70 -6.50
N GLU A 25 5.84 -4.65 -7.00
CA GLU A 25 5.32 -3.46 -7.68
C GLU A 25 5.11 -2.29 -6.70
N ILE A 26 4.62 -2.60 -5.49
CA ILE A 26 4.47 -1.60 -4.43
C ILE A 26 5.84 -1.12 -3.93
N ILE A 27 6.82 -2.01 -3.80
CA ILE A 27 8.20 -1.63 -3.44
C ILE A 27 8.83 -0.76 -4.54
N ALA A 28 8.66 -1.12 -5.81
CA ALA A 28 9.16 -0.33 -6.93
C ALA A 28 8.50 1.06 -6.97
N ALA A 29 7.19 1.15 -6.71
CA ALA A 29 6.50 2.42 -6.55
C ALA A 29 7.10 3.23 -5.38
N TYR A 30 7.29 2.61 -4.22
CA TYR A 30 7.92 3.25 -3.06
C TYR A 30 9.28 3.85 -3.42
N HIS A 31 10.18 3.10 -4.08
CA HIS A 31 11.49 3.60 -4.50
C HIS A 31 11.40 4.74 -5.52
N LYS A 32 10.44 4.67 -6.45
CA LYS A 32 10.24 5.66 -7.51
C LYS A 32 9.74 7.00 -6.96
N TYR A 33 8.72 6.97 -6.10
CA TYR A 33 8.07 8.18 -5.60
C TYR A 33 8.72 8.75 -4.34
N LEU A 34 9.46 7.92 -3.58
CA LEU A 34 10.16 8.33 -2.37
C LEU A 34 11.66 7.98 -2.46
N PRO A 35 12.40 8.50 -3.46
CA PRO A 35 13.79 8.12 -3.72
C PRO A 35 14.75 8.55 -2.60
N THR A 36 14.39 9.57 -1.81
CA THR A 36 15.17 10.07 -0.68
C THR A 36 15.03 9.22 0.58
N LEU A 37 14.03 8.34 0.65
CA LEU A 37 13.82 7.46 1.79
C LEU A 37 14.69 6.18 1.72
N PRO A 38 14.92 5.50 2.85
CA PRO A 38 15.70 4.27 2.88
C PRO A 38 15.16 3.20 1.93
N GLN A 39 16.02 2.78 1.00
CA GLN A 39 15.70 1.75 0.03
C GLN A 39 15.54 0.39 0.71
N VAL A 40 14.43 -0.28 0.43
CA VAL A 40 14.20 -1.69 0.81
C VAL A 40 15.28 -2.59 0.19
N ARG A 41 16.19 -3.11 1.04
CA ARG A 41 17.21 -4.11 0.65
C ARG A 41 16.83 -5.54 0.98
N VAL A 42 16.11 -5.74 2.10
CA VAL A 42 15.65 -7.04 2.58
C VAL A 42 14.15 -6.98 2.83
N TRP A 43 13.40 -7.90 2.23
CA TRP A 43 11.95 -7.97 2.34
C TRP A 43 11.49 -9.34 2.87
N ASN A 44 11.64 -9.53 4.18
CA ASN A 44 11.33 -10.77 4.88
C ASN A 44 9.81 -10.99 5.07
N ASP A 45 9.44 -12.17 5.57
CA ASP A 45 8.03 -12.54 5.71
C ASP A 45 7.26 -11.69 6.73
N SER A 46 7.94 -11.15 7.74
CA SER A 46 7.31 -10.21 8.69
C SER A 46 6.87 -8.93 7.98
N ARG A 47 7.74 -8.35 7.16
CA ARG A 47 7.44 -7.15 6.35
C ARG A 47 6.36 -7.42 5.31
N LYS A 48 6.41 -8.59 4.64
CA LYS A 48 5.34 -9.02 3.73
C LYS A 48 3.99 -9.07 4.45
N LYS A 49 3.90 -9.71 5.62
CA LYS A 49 2.65 -9.79 6.40
C LYS A 49 2.06 -8.43 6.72
N LYS A 50 2.89 -7.44 7.08
CA LYS A 50 2.43 -6.07 7.34
C LYS A 50 1.81 -5.42 6.10
N LEU A 51 2.47 -5.54 4.95
CA LEU A 51 1.94 -4.99 3.69
C LEU A 51 0.65 -5.72 3.26
N VAL A 52 0.61 -7.05 3.33
CA VAL A 52 -0.61 -7.83 3.04
C VAL A 52 -1.75 -7.43 3.96
N ALA A 53 -1.47 -7.15 5.24
CA ALA A 53 -2.50 -6.68 6.16
C ALA A 53 -3.11 -5.35 5.68
N ARG A 54 -2.28 -4.35 5.32
CA ARG A 54 -2.77 -3.07 4.79
C ARG A 54 -3.53 -3.23 3.47
N TRP A 55 -3.08 -4.13 2.59
CA TRP A 55 -3.71 -4.46 1.31
C TRP A 55 -5.11 -5.07 1.49
N ARG A 56 -5.28 -5.95 2.48
CA ARG A 56 -6.55 -6.65 2.74
C ARG A 56 -7.60 -5.81 3.45
N GLU A 57 -7.18 -4.75 4.12
CA GLU A 57 -8.09 -3.91 4.91
C GLU A 57 -9.10 -3.13 4.09
N GLU A 58 -8.77 -2.74 2.86
CA GLU A 58 -9.66 -1.94 2.03
C GLU A 58 -9.53 -2.32 0.56
N THR A 59 -10.65 -2.42 -0.13
CA THR A 59 -10.72 -2.79 -1.55
C THR A 59 -9.99 -1.80 -2.45
N ALA A 60 -10.07 -0.50 -2.16
CA ALA A 60 -9.35 0.54 -2.89
C ALA A 60 -7.82 0.37 -2.84
N ARG A 61 -7.29 -0.23 -1.77
CA ARG A 61 -5.83 -0.47 -1.62
C ARG A 61 -5.36 -1.71 -2.37
N GLN A 62 -6.28 -2.51 -2.90
CA GLN A 62 -5.99 -3.67 -3.74
C GLN A 62 -5.67 -3.27 -5.19
N ASN A 63 -5.13 -2.06 -5.35
CA ASN A 63 -4.71 -1.45 -6.60
C ASN A 63 -3.35 -0.80 -6.37
N VAL A 64 -2.36 -1.13 -7.21
CA VAL A 64 -1.01 -0.55 -7.13
C VAL A 64 -1.03 0.96 -7.35
N ASP A 65 -1.94 1.49 -8.17
CA ASP A 65 -2.05 2.93 -8.41
C ASP A 65 -2.42 3.70 -7.14
N TRP A 66 -3.27 3.13 -6.29
CA TRP A 66 -3.58 3.72 -4.98
C TRP A 66 -2.31 3.90 -4.11
N TRP A 67 -1.38 2.94 -4.16
CA TRP A 67 -0.11 3.04 -3.44
C TRP A 67 0.82 4.08 -4.07
N ARG A 68 0.80 4.22 -5.41
CA ARG A 68 1.56 5.27 -6.11
C ARG A 68 1.07 6.65 -5.67
N ASP A 69 -0.24 6.85 -5.62
CA ASP A 69 -0.86 8.10 -5.16
C ASP A 69 -0.51 8.39 -3.70
N LEU A 70 -0.57 7.38 -2.82
CA LEU A 70 -0.15 7.49 -1.43
C LEU A 70 1.32 7.95 -1.33
N PHE A 71 2.25 7.31 -2.05
CA PHE A 71 3.66 7.66 -1.98
C PHE A 71 3.95 9.04 -2.58
N SER A 72 3.28 9.40 -3.68
CA SER A 72 3.35 10.73 -4.26
C SER A 72 2.85 11.80 -3.29
N TRP A 73 1.76 11.51 -2.57
CA TRP A 73 1.22 12.40 -1.55
C TRP A 73 2.15 12.53 -0.33
N ILE A 74 2.76 11.43 0.13
CA ILE A 74 3.79 11.48 1.20
C ILE A 74 4.95 12.38 0.78
N ALA A 75 5.42 12.28 -0.47
CA ALA A 75 6.49 13.09 -1.02
C ALA A 75 6.15 14.60 -1.00
N SER A 76 4.90 14.97 -1.29
CA SER A 76 4.47 16.38 -1.32
C SER A 76 4.14 16.97 0.06
N CYS A 77 3.66 16.15 0.99
CA CYS A 77 2.99 16.64 2.20
C CYS A 77 3.81 16.46 3.50
N ASN A 78 4.85 15.64 3.52
CA ASN A 78 5.53 15.30 4.78
C ASN A 78 7.05 15.51 4.75
N PRO A 79 7.54 16.76 4.86
CA PRO A 79 8.97 17.05 5.02
C PRO A 79 9.59 16.27 6.19
N HIS A 80 8.86 16.16 7.29
CA HIS A 80 9.31 15.44 8.49
C HIS A 80 9.48 13.93 8.30
N LEU A 81 8.72 13.27 7.41
CA LEU A 81 8.89 11.84 7.13
C LEU A 81 10.07 11.56 6.20
N ILE A 82 10.50 12.56 5.42
CA ILE A 82 11.60 12.47 4.46
C ILE A 82 12.95 12.97 4.98
N GLY A 83 13.08 13.19 6.29
CA GLY A 83 14.35 13.59 6.90
C GLY A 83 14.52 15.09 7.10
N ASP A 84 13.53 15.91 6.72
CA ASP A 84 13.51 17.34 7.02
C ASP A 84 13.02 17.57 8.47
N ASN A 85 13.86 17.13 9.41
CA ASN A 85 13.71 17.33 10.84
C ASN A 85 15.08 17.41 11.51
N GLU A 86 15.13 18.00 12.70
CA GLU A 86 16.37 18.20 13.48
C GLU A 86 17.11 16.89 13.78
N ARG A 87 16.41 15.76 13.74
CA ARG A 87 16.94 14.43 14.05
C ARG A 87 17.38 13.64 12.82
N GLN A 88 17.23 14.21 11.62
CA GLN A 88 17.51 13.57 10.33
C GLN A 88 16.84 12.18 10.19
N TRP A 89 15.69 12.00 10.85
CA TRP A 89 15.00 10.72 10.84
C TRP A 89 14.11 10.59 9.60
N THR A 90 14.16 9.44 8.94
CA THR A 90 13.37 9.14 7.74
C THR A 90 12.52 7.88 7.94
N ALA A 91 11.29 7.86 7.44
CA ALA A 91 10.45 6.67 7.46
C ALA A 91 10.90 5.65 6.40
N ASP A 92 10.98 4.36 6.76
CA ASP A 92 11.11 3.28 5.78
C ASP A 92 9.74 2.69 5.41
N LEU A 93 9.69 1.86 4.36
CA LEU A 93 8.44 1.23 3.94
C LEU A 93 7.80 0.40 5.07
N GLU A 94 8.60 -0.30 5.89
CA GLU A 94 8.10 -1.08 7.02
C GLU A 94 7.38 -0.20 8.05
N TRP A 95 7.95 0.95 8.37
CA TRP A 95 7.37 1.93 9.28
C TRP A 95 6.05 2.44 8.73
N ILE A 96 5.99 2.79 7.44
CA ILE A 96 4.77 3.27 6.77
C ILE A 96 3.65 2.23 6.86
N VAL A 97 3.92 0.96 6.53
CA VAL A 97 2.89 -0.10 6.49
C VAL A 97 2.55 -0.70 7.85
N THR A 98 3.22 -0.26 8.93
CA THR A 98 2.89 -0.67 10.29
C THR A 98 1.57 -0.04 10.72
N ALA A 99 0.61 -0.83 11.20
CA ALA A 99 -0.79 -0.41 11.43
C ALA A 99 -0.97 0.97 12.09
N ASN A 100 -0.37 1.18 13.27
CA ASN A 100 -0.50 2.45 14.02
C ASN A 100 0.12 3.64 13.29
N ASN A 101 1.13 3.43 12.46
CA ASN A 101 1.78 4.50 11.69
C ASN A 101 1.05 4.75 10.39
N PHE A 102 0.57 3.70 9.74
CA PHE A 102 -0.22 3.78 8.51
C PHE A 102 -1.48 4.62 8.70
N ILE A 103 -2.16 4.48 9.84
CA ILE A 103 -3.29 5.34 10.22
C ILE A 103 -2.85 6.81 10.27
N LYS A 104 -1.75 7.13 10.95
CA LYS A 104 -1.21 8.50 11.02
C LYS A 104 -0.85 9.08 9.65
N VAL A 105 -0.37 8.22 8.75
CA VAL A 105 -0.06 8.59 7.37
C VAL A 105 -1.36 8.92 6.62
N ILE A 106 -2.36 8.04 6.62
CA ILE A 106 -3.63 8.26 5.90
C ILE A 106 -4.44 9.41 6.50
N GLU A 107 -4.52 9.49 7.83
CA GLU A 107 -5.24 10.56 8.53
C GLU A 107 -4.59 11.93 8.37
N GLY A 108 -3.39 11.98 7.77
CA GLY A 108 -2.74 13.21 7.39
C GLY A 108 -2.62 14.19 8.56
N LYS A 109 -1.62 14.00 9.41
CA LYS A 109 -1.02 15.13 10.14
C LYS A 109 -0.22 16.04 9.19
N CYS A 110 -0.80 16.36 8.04
CA CYS A 110 -0.33 17.39 7.14
C CYS A 110 -1.34 18.52 7.21
N GLN A 111 -1.04 19.55 8.00
CA GLN A 111 -1.68 20.85 7.80
C GLN A 111 -1.41 21.23 6.34
N ARG A 112 -2.43 21.46 5.50
CA ARG A 112 -2.24 22.21 4.25
C ARG A 112 -1.58 23.53 4.65
N LYS A 113 -0.31 23.75 4.34
CA LYS A 113 0.19 25.12 4.24
C LYS A 113 -0.36 25.66 2.93
N GLY A 114 -1.41 26.48 3.03
CA GLY A 114 -1.91 27.31 1.94
C GLY A 114 -3.32 26.97 1.50
N GLU A 115 -4.29 27.56 2.19
CA GLU A 115 -5.39 28.26 1.52
C GLU A 115 -5.84 29.40 2.43
N ASP A 116 -4.93 30.38 2.58
CA ASP A 116 -5.23 31.73 3.03
C ASP A 116 -4.34 32.65 2.16
N ALA A 117 -4.83 32.95 0.96
CA ALA A 117 -4.40 34.08 0.13
C ALA A 117 -5.52 34.43 -0.86
#